data_AF-A0AA43JEM9-F1
#
_entry.id   AF-A0AA43JEM9-F1
#
_cell.length_a   1.000
_cell.length_b   1.000
_cell.length_c   1.000
_cell.angle_alpha   90.00
_cell.angle_beta   90.00
_cell.angle_gamma   90.00
#
_symmetry.space_group_name_H-M   'P 1'
#
loop_
_entity.id
_entity.type
_entity.pdbx_description
1 polymer ?
#
loop_
_entity_poly.entity_id
_entity_poly.type
_entity_poly.pdbx_seq_one_letter_code
_entity_poly.pdbx_strand_id
1 'polypeptide(L)'
;WRVPDVSGEEVLQAIRDHVRDPLPVLFTTGRDREEDIVHALKCGADDYLTKPLRRLEFLARVDALLRRARVLARDAEAPIEAGDFSIDTQGRTLMRDGAMVELTQ
;
A
#
# COMPACT_ATOMS: atom_id res chain seq x y z
N TRP A 1 -0.28 20.29 6.82
CA TRP A 1 1.18 20.21 7.10
C TRP A 1 1.79 21.57 6.81
N ARG A 2 2.84 21.99 7.53
CA ARG A 2 3.80 22.99 7.03
C ARG A 2 5.14 22.28 6.97
N VAL A 3 5.37 21.52 5.91
CA VAL A 3 6.73 21.46 5.34
C VAL A 3 6.99 22.90 4.89
N PRO A 4 8.21 23.47 5.04
CA PRO A 4 8.43 24.90 4.78
C PRO A 4 7.92 25.38 3.42
N ASP A 5 7.74 24.48 2.45
CA ASP A 5 7.45 24.83 1.06
C ASP A 5 6.26 24.09 0.41
N VAL A 6 5.71 23.02 1.02
CA VAL A 6 4.69 22.15 0.36
C VAL A 6 3.65 21.62 1.36
N SER A 7 2.37 21.60 0.97
CA SER A 7 1.26 21.01 1.73
C SER A 7 1.29 19.47 1.70
N GLY A 8 0.59 18.82 2.64
CA GLY A 8 0.59 17.34 2.67
C GLY A 8 -0.20 16.75 1.51
N GLU A 9 -1.21 17.50 1.07
CA GLU A 9 -2.09 17.23 -0.06
C GLU A 9 -1.32 17.28 -1.39
N GLU A 10 -0.45 18.27 -1.59
CA GLU A 10 0.46 18.35 -2.75
C GLU A 10 1.47 17.19 -2.76
N VAL A 11 2.00 16.80 -1.60
CA VAL A 11 2.87 15.61 -1.48
C VAL A 11 2.11 14.33 -1.84
N LEU A 12 0.88 14.18 -1.36
CA LEU A 12 0.04 13.03 -1.69
C LEU A 12 -0.22 12.96 -3.21
N GLN A 13 -0.56 14.09 -3.83
CA GLN A 13 -0.78 14.14 -5.27
C GLN A 13 0.50 13.74 -6.03
N ALA A 14 1.65 14.30 -5.64
CA ALA A 14 2.93 13.93 -6.25
C ALA A 14 3.24 12.43 -6.09
N ILE A 15 2.94 11.82 -4.94
CA ILE A 15 3.07 10.38 -4.75
C ILE A 15 2.16 9.62 -5.70
N ARG A 16 0.88 9.98 -5.81
CA ARG A 16 -0.08 9.28 -6.69
C ARG A 16 0.26 9.43 -8.18
N ASP A 17 0.89 10.53 -8.57
CA ASP A 17 1.28 10.77 -9.96
C ASP A 17 2.59 10.06 -10.35
N HIS A 18 3.54 9.91 -9.41
CA HIS A 18 4.90 9.46 -9.73
C HIS A 18 5.26 8.07 -9.18
N VAL A 19 4.60 7.61 -8.13
CA VAL A 19 4.88 6.30 -7.51
C VAL A 19 3.93 5.26 -8.10
N ARG A 20 4.48 4.28 -8.81
CA ARG A 20 3.71 3.21 -9.47
C ARG A 20 3.24 2.14 -8.48
N ASP A 21 4.04 1.87 -7.46
CA ASP A 21 3.70 0.87 -6.46
C ASP A 21 2.60 1.38 -5.52
N PRO A 22 1.72 0.51 -5.02
CA PRO A 22 0.67 0.88 -4.07
C PRO A 22 1.27 1.22 -2.70
N LEU A 23 1.82 2.44 -2.58
CA LEU A 23 2.41 2.98 -1.37
C LEU A 23 1.30 3.51 -0.44
N PRO A 24 1.09 2.93 0.75
CA PRO A 24 0.07 3.42 1.69
C PRO A 24 0.47 4.78 2.27
N VAL A 25 -0.47 5.71 2.37
CA VAL A 25 -0.27 7.05 2.90
C VAL A 25 -1.20 7.30 4.09
N LEU A 26 -0.61 7.53 5.26
CA LEU A 26 -1.30 7.92 6.50
C LEU A 26 -1.03 9.40 6.79
N PHE A 27 -2.10 10.20 6.88
CA PHE A 27 -1.98 11.59 7.33
C PHE A 27 -1.90 11.64 8.86
N THR A 28 -0.93 12.38 9.40
CA THR A 28 -0.77 12.55 10.86
C THR A 28 -0.60 14.02 11.22
N THR A 29 -1.67 14.66 11.69
CA THR A 29 -1.77 16.14 11.75
C THR A 29 -2.55 16.61 12.97
N GLY A 30 -2.37 17.87 13.40
CA GLY A 30 -3.19 18.47 14.46
C GLY A 30 -4.52 19.07 13.98
N ARG A 31 -4.77 19.07 12.66
CA ARG A 31 -6.08 19.41 12.10
C ARG A 31 -7.07 18.29 12.43
N ASP A 32 -8.19 18.66 13.02
CA ASP A 32 -9.20 17.76 13.57
C ASP A 32 -10.61 18.06 13.02
N ARG A 33 -10.73 19.05 12.12
CA ARG A 33 -11.99 19.34 11.44
C ARG A 33 -12.35 18.16 10.55
N GLU A 34 -13.62 17.77 10.58
CA GLU A 34 -14.14 16.72 9.71
C GLU A 34 -13.88 17.01 8.23
N GLU A 35 -13.98 18.28 7.83
CA GLU A 35 -13.68 18.78 6.48
C GLU A 35 -12.25 18.42 6.03
N ASP A 36 -11.25 18.60 6.90
CA ASP A 36 -9.85 18.30 6.61
C ASP A 36 -9.63 16.79 6.42
N ILE A 37 -10.28 15.98 7.26
CA ILE A 37 -10.19 14.52 7.23
C ILE A 37 -10.82 13.99 5.94
N VAL A 38 -12.05 14.40 5.66
CA VAL A 38 -12.79 14.00 4.45
C VAL A 38 -12.06 14.43 3.20
N HIS A 39 -11.49 15.63 3.18
CA HIS A 39 -10.72 16.12 2.04
C HIS A 39 -9.50 15.25 1.76
N ALA A 40 -8.66 14.98 2.77
CA ALA A 40 -7.46 14.16 2.60
C ALA A 40 -7.79 12.74 2.11
N LEU A 41 -8.85 12.11 2.65
CA LEU A 41 -9.30 10.80 2.20
C LEU A 41 -9.79 10.81 0.74
N LYS A 42 -10.54 11.84 0.33
CA LYS A 42 -10.97 12.02 -1.07
C LYS A 42 -9.81 12.23 -2.04
N CYS A 43 -8.73 12.87 -1.59
CA CYS A 43 -7.51 13.04 -2.36
C CYS A 43 -6.67 11.76 -2.46
N GLY A 44 -7.10 10.66 -1.83
CA GLY A 44 -6.45 9.35 -1.93
C GLY A 44 -5.52 9.01 -0.77
N ALA A 45 -5.66 9.65 0.39
CA ALA A 45 -5.05 9.15 1.62
C ALA A 45 -5.71 7.83 2.05
N ASP A 46 -4.92 6.89 2.56
CA ASP A 46 -5.41 5.56 2.97
C ASP A 46 -5.91 5.53 4.42
N ASP A 47 -5.46 6.48 5.23
CA ASP A 47 -5.92 6.71 6.61
C ASP A 47 -5.55 8.13 7.08
N TYR A 48 -6.18 8.59 8.15
CA TYR A 48 -5.96 9.90 8.77
C TYR A 48 -5.99 9.76 10.30
N LEU A 49 -4.99 10.32 10.98
CA LEU A 49 -4.91 10.30 12.43
C LEU A 49 -4.57 11.69 13.00
N THR A 50 -5.46 12.19 13.84
CA THR A 50 -5.29 13.49 14.50
C THR A 50 -4.36 13.37 15.72
N LYS A 51 -3.48 14.35 15.90
CA LYS A 51 -2.60 14.46 17.07
C LYS A 51 -3.40 15.01 18.27
N PRO A 52 -3.13 14.57 19.51
CA PRO A 52 -2.03 13.69 19.93
C PRO A 52 -2.32 12.20 19.68
N LEU A 53 -1.28 11.46 19.25
CA LEU A 53 -1.42 10.06 18.86
C LEU A 53 -1.41 9.13 20.07
N ARG A 54 -2.36 8.20 20.10
CA ARG A 54 -2.33 7.07 21.02
C ARG A 54 -1.46 5.97 20.42
N ARG A 55 -0.35 5.63 21.09
CA ARG A 55 0.69 4.71 20.56
C ARG A 55 0.12 3.40 20.00
N LEU A 56 -0.76 2.73 20.75
CA LEU A 56 -1.34 1.44 20.32
C LEU A 56 -2.26 1.58 19.11
N GLU A 57 -3.03 2.68 19.03
CA GLU A 57 -3.89 2.96 17.88
C GLU A 57 -3.06 3.23 16.63
N PHE A 58 -2.01 4.06 16.75
CA PHE A 58 -1.10 4.35 15.65
C PHE A 58 -0.47 3.07 15.09
N LEU A 59 0.05 2.20 15.96
CA LEU A 59 0.64 0.92 15.55
C LEU A 59 -0.39 0.03 14.84
N ALA A 60 -1.59 -0.10 15.40
CA ALA A 60 -2.65 -0.92 14.79
C ALA A 60 -3.04 -0.43 13.38
N ARG A 61 -3.09 0.89 13.17
CA ARG A 61 -3.38 1.50 11.87
C ARG A 61 -2.26 1.30 10.85
N VAL A 62 -1.01 1.48 11.27
CA VAL A 62 0.16 1.19 10.42
C VAL A 62 0.18 -0.28 10.01
N ASP A 63 -0.05 -1.20 10.95
CA ASP A 63 -0.12 -2.64 10.65
C ASP A 63 -1.25 -2.96 9.66
N ALA A 64 -2.41 -2.30 9.81
CA ALA A 64 -3.54 -2.46 8.89
C ALA A 64 -3.23 -1.94 7.47
N LEU A 65 -2.52 -0.82 7.35
CA LEU A 65 -2.06 -0.27 6.07
C LEU A 65 -1.08 -1.23 5.38
N LEU A 66 -0.09 -1.74 6.10
CA LEU A 66 0.91 -2.66 5.56
C LEU A 66 0.29 -3.99 5.12
N ARG A 67 -0.70 -4.52 5.86
CA ARG A 67 -1.44 -5.72 5.43
C ARG A 67 -2.14 -5.50 4.09
N ARG A 68 -2.81 -4.36 3.89
CA ARG A 68 -3.48 -4.03 2.62
C ARG A 68 -2.48 -3.87 1.47
N ALA A 69 -1.35 -3.20 1.71
CA ALA A 69 -0.30 -3.03 0.71
C ALA A 69 0.27 -4.37 0.23
N ARG A 70 0.49 -5.31 1.16
CA ARG A 70 1.00 -6.66 0.84
C ARG A 70 0.03 -7.47 -0.01
N VAL A 71 -1.28 -7.32 0.18
CA VAL A 71 -2.26 -8.00 -0.67
C VAL A 71 -2.18 -7.46 -2.09
N LEU A 72 -2.16 -6.13 -2.25
CA LEU A 72 -2.03 -5.49 -3.57
C LEU A 72 -0.72 -5.84 -4.28
N ALA A 73 0.40 -5.93 -3.54
CA ALA A 73 1.68 -6.31 -4.09
C ALA A 73 1.70 -7.78 -4.56
N ARG A 74 1.02 -8.68 -3.83
CA ARG A 74 0.91 -10.10 -4.21
C ARG A 74 0.16 -10.27 -5.53
N ASP A 75 -0.89 -9.49 -5.76
CA ASP A 75 -1.66 -9.54 -7.01
C ASP A 75 -0.89 -8.95 -8.21
N ALA A 76 0.21 -8.22 -7.96
CA ALA A 76 0.98 -7.52 -8.99
C ALA A 76 2.22 -8.28 -9.49
N GLU A 77 2.69 -9.31 -8.77
CA GLU A 77 3.81 -10.14 -9.24
C GLU A 77 3.32 -11.17 -10.26
N ALA A 78 3.68 -10.96 -11.53
CA ALA A 78 3.45 -11.93 -12.58
C ALA A 78 4.27 -13.22 -12.32
N PRO A 79 3.75 -14.41 -12.71
CA PRO A 79 4.53 -15.63 -12.70
C PRO A 79 5.85 -15.46 -13.46
N ILE A 80 6.91 -16.08 -12.95
CA ILE A 80 8.20 -16.14 -13.65
C ILE A 80 8.07 -17.17 -14.77
N GLU A 81 8.16 -16.71 -16.02
CA GLU A 81 8.14 -17.56 -17.19
C GLU A 81 9.56 -18.05 -17.55
N ALA A 82 9.73 -19.36 -17.69
CA ALA A 82 10.99 -20.03 -17.97
C ALA A 82 10.78 -21.20 -18.95
N GLY A 83 10.69 -20.89 -20.25
CA GLY A 83 10.41 -21.89 -21.29
C GLY A 83 9.00 -22.44 -21.12
N ASP A 84 8.87 -23.76 -21.01
CA ASP A 84 7.59 -24.45 -20.80
C ASP A 84 7.06 -24.26 -19.36
N PHE A 85 7.85 -23.64 -18.47
CA PHE A 85 7.53 -23.49 -17.07
C PHE A 85 7.03 -22.09 -16.72
N SER A 86 5.98 -22.04 -15.90
CA SER A 86 5.48 -20.81 -15.27
C SER A 86 5.50 -20.99 -13.75
N ILE A 87 6.21 -20.12 -13.04
CA ILE A 87 6.44 -20.22 -11.60
C ILE A 87 5.73 -19.07 -10.91
N ASP A 88 4.66 -19.37 -10.17
CA ASP A 88 4.08 -18.43 -9.23
C ASP A 88 4.80 -18.58 -7.88
N THR A 89 5.74 -17.66 -7.64
CA THR A 89 6.53 -17.64 -6.39
C THR A 89 5.67 -17.29 -5.16
N GLN A 90 4.53 -16.62 -5.36
CA GLN A 90 3.60 -16.25 -4.29
C GLN A 90 2.67 -17.41 -3.93
N GLY A 91 2.06 -18.03 -4.95
CA GLY A 91 1.23 -19.23 -4.82
C GLY A 91 2.03 -20.50 -4.53
N ARG A 92 3.37 -20.44 -4.65
CA ARG A 92 4.29 -21.59 -4.57
C ARG A 92 3.89 -22.71 -5.53
N THR A 93 3.41 -22.34 -6.71
CA THR A 93 3.02 -23.30 -7.74
C THR A 93 3.99 -23.24 -8.91
N LEU A 94 4.23 -24.41 -9.49
CA LEU A 94 4.96 -24.57 -10.73
C LEU A 94 3.98 -25.17 -11.74
N MET A 95 3.85 -24.54 -12.89
CA MET A 95 3.14 -25.08 -14.03
C MET A 95 4.15 -25.43 -15.13
N ARG A 96 3.89 -26.52 -15.85
CA ARG A 96 4.57 -26.86 -17.10
C ARG A 96 3.51 -27.05 -18.18
N ASP A 97 3.59 -26.31 -19.28
CA ASP A 97 2.61 -26.38 -20.38
C ASP A 97 1.15 -26.20 -19.89
N GLY A 98 0.95 -25.40 -18.84
CA GLY A 98 -0.35 -25.18 -18.20
C GLY A 98 -0.81 -26.29 -17.23
N ALA A 99 -0.03 -27.35 -17.02
CA ALA A 99 -0.31 -28.39 -16.03
C ALA A 99 0.49 -28.18 -14.74
N MET A 100 -0.15 -28.32 -13.57
CA MET A 100 0.50 -28.18 -12.27
C MET A 100 1.52 -29.30 -12.03
N VAL A 101 2.72 -28.92 -11.55
CA VAL A 101 3.81 -29.83 -11.20
C VAL A 101 4.02 -29.79 -9.69
N GLU A 102 4.05 -30.96 -9.04
CA GLU A 102 4.37 -31.04 -7.61
C GLU A 102 5.83 -30.65 -7.34
N LEU A 103 6.02 -29.74 -6.38
CA LEU A 103 7.33 -29.35 -5.90
C LEU A 103 7.76 -30.27 -4.76
N THR A 104 8.97 -30.82 -4.85
CA THR A 104 9.62 -31.51 -3.72
C THR A 104 10.40 -30.50 -2.88
N GLN A 105 10.45 -30.71 -1.55
CA GLN A 105 11.10 -29.81 -0.59
C GLN A 105 12.63 -29.89 -0.63
#